data_AF-A0A3M8BDH3-F1
#
_entry.id   AF-A0A3M8BDH3-F1
#
_cell.length_a   1.000
_cell.length_b   1.000
_cell.length_c   1.000
_cell.angle_alpha   90.00
_cell.angle_beta   90.00
_cell.angle_gamma   90.00
#
_symmetry.space_group_name_H-M   'P 1'
#
loop_
_entity.id
_entity.type
_entity.pdbx_description
1 polymer ?
#
loop_
_entity_poly.entity_id
_entity_poly.type
_entity_poly.pdbx_seq_one_letter_code
_entity_poly.pdbx_strand_id
1 'polypeptide(L)'
;MNSFKRWGIGAVAVLLLGGCSDSGNVQEKSAPSSVMAAALQGDLTYQDVLEKGETIHTLAMTPDAAYVWVGTHAGLYSSTGGGLWGLLSPQLEQFDIVGWFVDPEDSEHIYVGGNEGVRRSTDGGKNWTPASNGLPEPAQIRSFAGTRQGEKVRLFAFVSGEGIYQSTDKGETWSLWQPMDQEVYAMDFDPKENRLYVAAQFSLLYNEEGQWKTEEIPEAEQIYSLSVNRRTGVLAVATEKGVYEKIDGEWRLLDARSPEKLIVIASGGGDTKWVGIGESALIYKLSDNRWTKWN
;
A
#
# COMPACT_ATOMS: atom_id res chain seq x y z
N MET A 1 37.01 21.31 65.43
CA MET A 1 37.46 20.45 66.55
C MET A 1 36.36 19.45 66.86
N ASN A 2 36.68 18.16 66.71
CA ASN A 2 36.03 16.97 67.32
C ASN A 2 34.54 16.72 67.01
N SER A 3 34.03 15.51 66.82
CA SER A 3 34.59 14.15 66.75
C SER A 3 33.43 13.20 66.40
N PHE A 4 33.76 12.11 65.72
CA PHE A 4 33.04 10.83 65.61
C PHE A 4 31.93 10.52 66.65
N LYS A 5 30.86 9.87 66.17
CA LYS A 5 30.18 8.78 66.90
C LYS A 5 29.98 7.55 66.00
N ARG A 6 30.58 6.44 66.45
CA ARG A 6 30.42 5.03 66.04
C ARG A 6 29.11 4.45 66.63
N TRP A 7 28.35 3.62 65.90
CA TRP A 7 28.16 2.14 66.01
C TRP A 7 27.72 1.63 67.40
N GLY A 8 26.81 0.66 67.60
CA GLY A 8 26.11 -0.36 66.78
C GLY A 8 24.95 -0.96 67.63
N ILE A 9 24.15 -1.94 67.20
CA ILE A 9 24.40 -3.41 67.34
C ILE A 9 23.10 -4.15 66.92
N GLY A 10 23.24 -5.34 66.30
CA GLY A 10 22.26 -6.46 66.30
C GLY A 10 21.38 -6.54 65.05
N ALA A 11 21.65 -7.42 64.07
CA ALA A 11 21.27 -8.85 64.00
C ALA A 11 19.76 -9.05 64.24
N VAL A 12 18.94 -9.63 63.36
CA VAL A 12 19.01 -10.97 62.78
C VAL A 12 18.13 -11.02 61.51
N ALA A 13 18.56 -11.78 60.51
CA ALA A 13 17.79 -12.11 59.32
C ALA A 13 16.71 -13.17 59.60
N VAL A 14 15.48 -12.93 59.14
CA VAL A 14 14.48 -13.97 58.85
C VAL A 14 13.79 -13.62 57.53
N LEU A 15 13.72 -14.61 56.64
CA LEU A 15 13.21 -14.57 55.27
C LEU A 15 11.71 -14.19 55.18
N LEU A 16 11.30 -13.61 54.04
CA LEU A 16 10.33 -14.22 53.09
C LEU A 16 10.04 -13.26 51.90
N LEU A 17 10.32 -13.77 50.69
CA LEU A 17 9.65 -13.64 49.38
C LEU A 17 9.03 -12.30 48.90
N GLY A 18 9.40 -11.95 47.66
CA GLY A 18 8.74 -11.00 46.75
C GLY A 18 9.65 -9.80 46.42
N GLY A 19 10.24 -9.61 45.25
CA GLY A 19 9.94 -10.13 43.91
C GLY A 19 9.26 -9.04 43.06
N CYS A 20 10.08 -8.27 42.33
CA CYS A 20 9.78 -7.52 41.09
C CYS A 20 8.72 -6.40 41.14
N SER A 21 8.75 -5.35 40.32
CA SER A 21 9.67 -4.78 39.34
C SER A 21 9.03 -3.47 38.89
N ASP A 22 9.80 -2.39 38.75
CA ASP A 22 9.35 -1.18 38.06
C ASP A 22 9.15 -1.49 36.57
N SER A 23 7.90 -1.43 36.11
CA SER A 23 7.55 -1.42 34.69
C SER A 23 6.68 -0.19 34.43
N GLY A 24 7.33 0.95 34.17
CA GLY A 24 6.69 2.08 33.52
C GLY A 24 6.39 1.71 32.07
N ASN A 25 5.20 1.16 31.83
CA ASN A 25 4.66 0.91 30.50
C ASN A 25 4.55 2.24 29.75
N VAL A 26 5.44 2.44 28.77
CA VAL A 26 5.12 3.28 27.61
C VAL A 26 4.06 2.51 26.83
N GLN A 27 2.81 2.95 26.93
CA GLN A 27 1.79 2.48 26.00
C GLN A 27 2.14 3.02 24.61
N GLU A 28 2.67 2.16 23.75
CA GLU A 28 2.55 2.33 22.30
C GLU A 28 1.06 2.44 21.98
N LYS A 29 0.60 3.66 21.67
CA LYS A 29 -0.69 3.84 21.01
C LYS A 29 -0.57 3.18 19.64
N SER A 30 -1.15 1.98 19.51
CA SER A 30 -1.53 1.45 18.20
C SER A 30 -2.43 2.49 17.52
N ALA A 31 -1.94 3.10 16.44
CA ALA A 31 -2.76 3.97 15.61
C ALA A 31 -3.93 3.14 15.05
N PRO A 32 -5.17 3.66 15.06
CA PRO A 32 -6.27 2.99 14.37
C PRO A 32 -6.00 3.07 12.87
N SER A 33 -5.55 1.97 12.26
CA SER A 33 -5.21 1.88 10.83
C SER A 33 -6.39 1.49 9.95
N SER A 34 -7.61 1.90 10.30
CA SER A 34 -8.78 1.67 9.48
C SER A 34 -9.28 3.00 8.96
N VAL A 35 -9.12 3.25 7.67
CA VAL A 35 -9.99 4.20 6.98
C VAL A 35 -11.41 3.69 7.21
N MET A 36 -12.15 4.33 8.12
CA MET A 36 -13.59 4.18 8.16
C MET A 36 -14.13 5.05 7.05
N ALA A 37 -14.17 4.47 5.86
CA ALA A 37 -14.96 4.98 4.78
C ALA A 37 -16.34 5.37 5.33
N ALA A 38 -16.94 6.40 4.77
CA ALA A 38 -18.39 6.44 4.68
C ALA A 38 -18.83 5.27 3.79
N ALA A 39 -18.64 4.03 4.24
CA ALA A 39 -19.17 2.86 3.59
C ALA A 39 -20.68 3.05 3.61
N LEU A 40 -21.23 3.52 2.49
CA LEU A 40 -22.60 3.20 2.17
C LEU A 40 -22.71 1.70 2.38
N GLN A 41 -23.68 1.27 3.20
CA GLN A 41 -23.99 -0.15 3.36
C GLN A 41 -24.23 -0.70 1.96
N GLY A 42 -23.21 -1.38 1.45
CA GLY A 42 -23.26 -2.01 0.16
C GLY A 42 -23.73 -3.43 0.39
N ASP A 43 -24.97 -3.70 0.00
CA ASP A 43 -25.48 -5.06 -0.17
C ASP A 43 -25.00 -5.61 -1.55
N LEU A 44 -23.76 -5.32 -1.95
CA LEU A 44 -23.18 -5.83 -3.19
C LEU A 44 -22.42 -7.11 -2.91
N THR A 45 -22.55 -8.08 -3.79
CA THR A 45 -21.62 -9.19 -3.90
C THR A 45 -20.38 -8.74 -4.68
N TYR A 46 -19.30 -9.53 -4.63
CA TYR A 46 -18.14 -9.26 -5.49
C TYR A 46 -18.48 -9.37 -6.99
N GLN A 47 -19.45 -10.22 -7.36
CA GLN A 47 -19.91 -10.31 -8.75
C GLN A 47 -20.56 -8.99 -9.19
N ASP A 48 -21.33 -8.33 -8.32
CA ASP A 48 -21.88 -7.00 -8.62
C ASP A 48 -20.78 -5.96 -8.81
N VAL A 49 -19.66 -6.05 -8.07
CA VAL A 49 -18.49 -5.18 -8.25
C VAL A 49 -17.86 -5.40 -9.63
N LEU A 50 -17.75 -6.65 -10.09
CA LEU A 50 -17.23 -6.94 -11.43
C LEU A 50 -18.16 -6.43 -12.53
N GLU A 51 -19.47 -6.64 -12.38
CA GLU A 51 -20.46 -6.21 -13.37
C GLU A 51 -20.59 -4.68 -13.47
N LYS A 52 -20.52 -3.99 -12.33
CA LYS A 52 -20.61 -2.52 -12.28
C LYS A 52 -19.28 -1.84 -12.55
N GLY A 53 -18.20 -2.39 -12.00
CA GLY A 53 -16.84 -1.85 -12.07
C GLY A 53 -16.14 -2.08 -13.41
N GLU A 54 -16.67 -2.99 -14.23
CA GLU A 54 -16.06 -3.48 -15.47
C GLU A 54 -14.68 -4.12 -15.24
N THR A 55 -13.62 -3.34 -15.27
CA THR A 55 -12.23 -3.79 -15.15
C THR A 55 -11.67 -3.43 -13.79
N ILE A 56 -10.88 -4.32 -13.20
CA ILE A 56 -10.12 -4.05 -11.99
C ILE A 56 -8.70 -3.67 -12.35
N HIS A 57 -8.22 -2.55 -11.81
CA HIS A 57 -6.85 -2.07 -12.02
C HIS A 57 -5.92 -2.38 -10.86
N THR A 58 -6.45 -2.33 -9.64
CA THR A 58 -5.62 -2.33 -8.43
C THR A 58 -6.39 -2.87 -7.23
N LEU A 59 -5.64 -3.31 -6.22
CA LEU A 59 -6.17 -3.83 -4.97
C LEU A 59 -5.28 -3.45 -3.79
N ALA A 60 -5.85 -3.42 -2.59
CA ALA A 60 -5.08 -3.36 -1.35
C ALA A 60 -5.83 -4.08 -0.24
N MET A 61 -5.09 -4.51 0.78
CA MET A 61 -5.64 -5.09 1.99
C MET A 61 -5.35 -4.17 3.18
N THR A 62 -6.30 -4.05 4.10
CA THR A 62 -6.08 -3.29 5.33
C THR A 62 -5.02 -3.96 6.20
N PRO A 63 -4.28 -3.21 7.06
CA PRO A 63 -3.20 -3.79 7.86
C PRO A 63 -3.62 -4.90 8.83
N ASP A 64 -4.89 -4.93 9.25
CA ASP A 64 -5.49 -5.98 10.08
C ASP A 64 -6.06 -7.16 9.26
N ALA A 65 -5.92 -7.13 7.93
CA ALA A 65 -6.49 -8.08 6.97
C ALA A 65 -8.02 -8.19 7.00
N ALA A 66 -8.72 -7.23 7.63
CA ALA A 66 -10.17 -7.28 7.76
C ALA A 66 -10.88 -6.95 6.45
N TYR A 67 -10.32 -6.04 5.64
CA TYR A 67 -10.96 -5.55 4.42
C TYR A 67 -10.01 -5.52 3.23
N VAL A 68 -10.59 -5.64 2.04
CA VAL A 68 -9.92 -5.44 0.75
C VAL A 68 -10.59 -4.29 0.01
N TRP A 69 -9.77 -3.46 -0.61
CA TRP A 69 -10.18 -2.39 -1.51
C TRP A 69 -9.82 -2.75 -2.94
N VAL A 70 -10.67 -2.36 -3.89
CA VAL A 70 -10.51 -2.63 -5.30
C VAL A 70 -10.83 -1.37 -6.10
N GLY A 71 -9.88 -0.94 -6.92
CA GLY A 71 -10.05 0.16 -7.87
C GLY A 71 -10.52 -0.39 -9.22
N THR A 72 -11.57 0.22 -9.77
CA THR A 72 -12.20 -0.21 -11.01
C THR A 72 -12.45 0.99 -11.94
N HIS A 73 -12.87 0.75 -13.18
CA HIS A 73 -13.33 1.83 -14.09
C HIS A 73 -14.49 2.64 -13.51
N ALA A 74 -15.30 2.06 -12.63
CA ALA A 74 -16.50 2.71 -12.10
C ALA A 74 -16.38 3.17 -10.63
N GLY A 75 -15.18 3.16 -10.07
CA GLY A 75 -14.90 3.70 -8.75
C GLY A 75 -14.11 2.77 -7.83
N LEU A 76 -13.98 3.22 -6.58
CA LEU A 76 -13.27 2.52 -5.51
C LEU A 76 -14.27 1.76 -4.63
N TYR A 77 -14.13 0.44 -4.57
CA TYR A 77 -14.98 -0.44 -3.79
C TYR A 77 -14.21 -1.00 -2.61
N SER A 78 -14.88 -1.19 -1.47
CA SER A 78 -14.34 -1.84 -0.28
C SER A 78 -15.24 -2.98 0.13
N SER A 79 -14.65 -4.09 0.56
CA SER A 79 -15.40 -5.09 1.31
C SER A 79 -15.93 -4.49 2.62
N THR A 80 -17.08 -4.95 3.08
CA THR A 80 -17.73 -4.50 4.32
C THR A 80 -17.86 -5.62 5.36
N GLY A 81 -17.32 -6.80 5.06
CA GLY A 81 -17.43 -8.02 5.88
C GLY A 81 -18.63 -8.89 5.46
N GLY A 82 -18.62 -10.15 5.88
CA GLY A 82 -19.72 -11.09 5.56
C GLY A 82 -19.89 -11.41 4.07
N GLY A 83 -18.84 -11.21 3.25
CA GLY A 83 -18.86 -11.42 1.80
C GLY A 83 -19.49 -10.27 1.00
N LEU A 84 -19.77 -9.14 1.65
CA LEU A 84 -20.37 -7.97 1.02
C LEU A 84 -19.34 -6.88 0.70
N TRP A 85 -19.74 -6.01 -0.23
CA TRP A 85 -18.93 -4.94 -0.81
C TRP A 85 -19.76 -3.66 -0.94
N GLY A 86 -19.09 -2.51 -0.90
CA GLY A 86 -19.72 -1.20 -1.12
C GLY A 86 -18.81 -0.23 -1.86
N LEU A 87 -19.41 0.67 -2.63
CA LEU A 87 -18.72 1.83 -3.19
C LEU A 87 -18.28 2.74 -2.03
N LEU A 88 -17.02 3.15 -2.04
CA LEU A 88 -16.41 3.91 -0.95
C LEU A 88 -17.05 5.30 -0.81
N SER A 89 -17.39 5.94 -1.93
CA SER A 89 -18.07 7.24 -1.97
C SER A 89 -18.77 7.45 -3.31
N PRO A 90 -20.00 8.01 -3.34
CA PRO A 90 -20.65 8.41 -4.58
C PRO A 90 -19.85 9.45 -5.40
N GLN A 91 -18.97 10.22 -4.75
CA GLN A 91 -18.12 11.20 -5.44
C GLN A 91 -16.98 10.55 -6.23
N LEU A 92 -16.77 9.24 -6.07
CA LEU A 92 -15.83 8.43 -6.83
C LEU A 92 -16.55 7.50 -7.81
N GLU A 93 -17.87 7.55 -7.91
CA GLU A 93 -18.63 6.78 -8.90
C GLU A 93 -18.23 7.23 -10.31
N GLN A 94 -17.98 6.28 -11.22
CA GLN A 94 -17.51 6.53 -12.60
C GLN A 94 -16.12 7.18 -12.72
N PHE A 95 -15.40 7.35 -11.61
CA PHE A 95 -14.00 7.74 -11.64
C PHE A 95 -13.15 6.47 -11.76
N ASP A 96 -12.37 6.36 -12.82
CA ASP A 96 -11.51 5.20 -13.08
C ASP A 96 -10.35 5.19 -12.09
N ILE A 97 -10.36 4.28 -11.11
CA ILE A 97 -9.38 4.25 -10.03
C ILE A 97 -8.24 3.30 -10.38
N VAL A 98 -7.06 3.86 -10.62
CA VAL A 98 -5.84 3.09 -10.92
C VAL A 98 -4.90 2.94 -9.73
N GLY A 99 -5.09 3.73 -8.66
CA GLY A 99 -4.28 3.64 -7.45
C GLY A 99 -4.67 4.66 -6.40
N TRP A 100 -4.12 4.48 -5.21
CA TRP A 100 -4.37 5.35 -4.06
C TRP A 100 -3.19 5.42 -3.11
N PHE A 101 -3.24 6.41 -2.22
CA PHE A 101 -2.36 6.53 -1.07
C PHE A 101 -3.16 6.98 0.14
N VAL A 102 -3.10 6.19 1.21
CA VAL A 102 -3.54 6.60 2.54
C VAL A 102 -2.30 7.01 3.32
N ASP A 103 -2.33 8.20 3.89
CA ASP A 103 -1.23 8.67 4.72
C ASP A 103 -1.14 7.81 6.01
N PRO A 104 -0.02 7.11 6.26
CA PRO A 104 0.10 6.19 7.39
C PRO A 104 0.11 6.88 8.76
N GLU A 105 0.37 8.19 8.81
CA GLU A 105 0.35 8.97 10.06
C GLU A 105 -0.92 9.82 10.20
N ASP A 106 -1.75 9.90 9.16
CA ASP A 106 -2.96 10.71 9.11
C ASP A 106 -4.00 10.05 8.19
N SER A 107 -4.74 9.07 8.72
CA SER A 107 -5.72 8.30 7.94
C SER A 107 -6.88 9.12 7.38
N GLU A 108 -7.05 10.39 7.80
CA GLU A 108 -8.04 11.28 7.20
C GLU A 108 -7.60 11.76 5.81
N HIS A 109 -6.29 11.73 5.52
CA HIS A 109 -5.72 12.13 4.24
C HIS A 109 -5.57 10.96 3.29
N ILE A 110 -6.39 10.98 2.25
CA ILE A 110 -6.43 9.92 1.23
C ILE A 110 -6.38 10.56 -0.15
N TYR A 111 -5.64 9.92 -1.05
CA TYR A 111 -5.48 10.34 -2.43
C TYR A 111 -5.85 9.19 -3.33
N VAL A 112 -6.56 9.48 -4.42
CA VAL A 112 -6.84 8.53 -5.50
C VAL A 112 -6.43 9.16 -6.83
N GLY A 113 -5.81 8.36 -7.69
CA GLY A 113 -5.45 8.75 -9.05
C GLY A 113 -6.30 7.99 -10.07
N GLY A 114 -6.62 8.65 -11.18
CA GLY A 114 -7.50 8.09 -12.20
C GLY A 114 -7.51 8.83 -13.53
N ASN A 115 -8.48 8.47 -14.39
CA ASN A 115 -8.66 9.02 -15.74
C ASN A 115 -8.95 10.53 -15.79
N GLU A 116 -9.44 11.13 -14.70
CA GLU A 116 -9.68 12.58 -14.60
C GLU A 116 -8.67 13.30 -13.66
N GLY A 117 -7.52 12.69 -13.42
CA GLY A 117 -6.47 13.25 -12.56
C GLY A 117 -6.51 12.70 -11.13
N VAL A 118 -6.27 13.57 -10.14
CA VAL A 118 -6.17 13.18 -8.72
C VAL A 118 -7.32 13.78 -7.92
N ARG A 119 -7.91 12.98 -7.02
CA ARG A 119 -8.83 13.46 -5.98
C ARG A 119 -8.21 13.21 -4.61
N ARG A 120 -8.52 14.11 -3.67
CA ARG A 120 -8.07 14.05 -2.28
C ARG A 120 -9.26 14.12 -1.33
N SER A 121 -9.20 13.33 -0.27
CA SER A 121 -10.00 13.50 0.94
C SER A 121 -9.10 13.93 2.10
N THR A 122 -9.65 14.74 3.00
CA THR A 122 -9.03 15.16 4.26
C THR A 122 -9.92 14.86 5.46
N ASP A 123 -10.91 13.98 5.28
CA ASP A 123 -11.91 13.61 6.28
C ASP A 123 -12.23 12.11 6.27
N GLY A 124 -11.23 11.30 5.89
CA GLY A 124 -11.29 9.84 5.94
C GLY A 124 -12.10 9.22 4.81
N GLY A 125 -12.20 9.91 3.68
CA GLY A 125 -12.92 9.47 2.49
C GLY A 125 -14.41 9.86 2.47
N LYS A 126 -14.88 10.69 3.41
CA LYS A 126 -16.28 11.15 3.43
C LYS A 126 -16.55 12.15 2.31
N ASN A 127 -15.61 13.06 2.06
CA ASN A 127 -15.65 14.02 0.97
C ASN A 127 -14.35 13.99 0.16
N TRP A 128 -14.48 14.24 -1.14
CA TRP A 128 -13.41 14.23 -2.11
C TRP A 128 -13.40 15.53 -2.93
N THR A 129 -12.23 16.13 -3.07
CA THR A 129 -12.00 17.34 -3.88
C THR A 129 -10.93 17.08 -4.93
N PRO A 130 -10.96 17.75 -6.10
CA PRO A 130 -9.87 17.69 -7.06
C PRO A 130 -8.52 18.14 -6.45
N ALA A 131 -7.44 17.51 -6.87
CA ALA A 131 -6.07 17.76 -6.40
C ALA A 131 -5.05 17.62 -7.56
N SER A 132 -5.41 18.13 -8.74
CA SER A 132 -4.68 17.94 -10.01
C SER A 132 -3.89 19.17 -10.46
N ASN A 133 -3.74 20.20 -9.62
CA ASN A 133 -3.10 21.45 -10.04
C ASN A 133 -1.63 21.21 -10.47
N GLY A 134 -1.30 21.60 -11.70
CA GLY A 134 0.01 21.36 -12.32
C GLY A 134 0.12 20.06 -13.13
N LEU A 135 -0.89 19.19 -13.10
CA LEU A 135 -1.03 18.11 -14.07
C LEU A 135 -1.58 18.65 -15.41
N PRO A 136 -1.32 17.96 -16.53
CA PRO A 136 -1.94 18.26 -17.81
C PRO A 136 -3.47 18.08 -17.76
N GLU A 137 -4.21 18.72 -18.66
CA GLU A 137 -5.66 18.59 -18.76
C GLU A 137 -6.07 18.10 -20.17
N PRO A 138 -6.64 16.88 -20.31
CA PRO A 138 -6.92 15.90 -19.26
C PRO A 138 -5.67 15.14 -18.78
N ALA A 139 -5.60 14.84 -17.47
CA ALA A 139 -4.56 13.98 -16.88
C ALA A 139 -5.02 12.52 -16.88
N GLN A 140 -4.60 11.74 -17.89
CA GLN A 140 -4.86 10.30 -17.92
C GLN A 140 -3.84 9.55 -17.05
N ILE A 141 -4.12 9.43 -15.75
CA ILE A 141 -3.25 8.70 -14.82
C ILE A 141 -3.44 7.21 -15.03
N ARG A 142 -2.35 6.46 -15.23
CA ARG A 142 -2.38 4.98 -15.35
C ARG A 142 -1.78 4.24 -14.16
N SER A 143 -1.02 4.94 -13.32
CA SER A 143 -0.54 4.39 -12.06
C SER A 143 -0.32 5.50 -11.04
N PHE A 144 -0.61 5.21 -9.77
CA PHE A 144 -0.52 6.16 -8.68
C PHE A 144 0.12 5.51 -7.45
N ALA A 145 1.11 6.20 -6.87
CA ALA A 145 1.81 5.74 -5.68
C ALA A 145 2.11 6.92 -4.74
N GLY A 146 2.33 6.64 -3.47
CA GLY A 146 2.71 7.66 -2.50
C GLY A 146 3.54 7.10 -1.37
N THR A 147 4.27 7.96 -0.69
CA THR A 147 5.08 7.62 0.48
C THR A 147 5.10 8.75 1.48
N ARG A 148 5.29 8.39 2.76
CA ARG A 148 5.64 9.33 3.82
C ARG A 148 7.08 9.07 4.28
N GLN A 149 7.85 10.15 4.46
CA GLN A 149 9.22 10.12 5.00
C GLN A 149 9.35 11.22 6.05
N GLY A 150 9.14 10.85 7.32
CA GLY A 150 8.94 11.81 8.40
C GLY A 150 7.72 12.70 8.10
N GLU A 151 7.89 14.01 8.19
CA GLU A 151 6.79 14.97 7.97
C GLU A 151 6.41 15.14 6.49
N LYS A 152 7.24 14.67 5.55
CA LYS A 152 7.03 14.87 4.10
C LYS A 152 6.18 13.76 3.49
N VAL A 153 5.15 14.16 2.76
CA VAL A 153 4.38 13.29 1.86
C VAL A 153 4.83 13.54 0.43
N ARG A 154 5.17 12.46 -0.28
CA ARG A 154 5.45 12.50 -1.71
C ARG A 154 4.43 11.64 -2.43
N LEU A 155 3.83 12.18 -3.48
CA LEU A 155 2.89 11.48 -4.34
C LEU A 155 3.44 11.42 -5.76
N PHE A 156 3.13 10.35 -6.47
CA PHE A 156 3.61 10.07 -7.82
C PHE A 156 2.42 9.65 -8.68
N ALA A 157 2.29 10.28 -9.83
CA ALA A 157 1.25 9.98 -10.81
C ALA A 157 1.92 9.79 -12.17
N PHE A 158 1.80 8.60 -12.75
CA PHE A 158 2.20 8.40 -14.13
C PHE A 158 1.06 8.81 -15.05
N VAL A 159 1.31 9.83 -15.88
CA VAL A 159 0.38 10.34 -16.88
C VAL A 159 0.78 9.77 -18.24
N SER A 160 -0.14 9.02 -18.86
CA SER A 160 0.11 8.36 -20.16
C SER A 160 0.46 9.38 -21.24
N GLY A 161 1.47 9.06 -22.04
CA GLY A 161 2.00 9.93 -23.09
C GLY A 161 2.93 11.06 -22.62
N GLU A 162 3.13 11.23 -21.31
CA GLU A 162 3.96 12.31 -20.76
C GLU A 162 5.08 11.81 -19.84
N GLY A 163 4.73 11.21 -18.71
CA GLY A 163 5.71 10.81 -17.70
C GLY A 163 5.18 10.77 -16.28
N ILE A 164 6.11 10.68 -15.34
CA ILE A 164 5.79 10.66 -13.91
C ILE A 164 5.82 12.08 -13.37
N TYR A 165 4.68 12.52 -12.85
CA TYR A 165 4.52 13.73 -12.08
C TYR A 165 4.70 13.45 -10.59
N GLN A 166 5.20 14.45 -9.86
CA GLN A 166 5.37 14.38 -8.42
C GLN A 166 4.75 15.59 -7.73
N SER A 167 4.14 15.31 -6.58
CA SER A 167 3.81 16.32 -5.57
C SER A 167 4.64 16.07 -4.31
N THR A 168 5.11 17.15 -3.68
CA THR A 168 5.82 17.12 -2.38
C THR A 168 5.11 17.93 -1.30
N ASP A 169 3.92 18.43 -1.62
CA ASP A 169 3.11 19.35 -0.83
C ASP A 169 1.68 18.79 -0.65
N LYS A 170 1.57 17.47 -0.45
CA LYS A 170 0.28 16.81 -0.16
C LYS A 170 -0.77 16.99 -1.27
N GLY A 171 -0.33 16.98 -2.53
CA GLY A 171 -1.18 17.05 -3.72
C GLY A 171 -1.69 18.45 -4.07
N GLU A 172 -1.14 19.51 -3.45
CA GLU A 172 -1.51 20.90 -3.77
C GLU A 172 -0.94 21.34 -5.12
N THR A 173 0.28 20.93 -5.43
CA THR A 173 0.90 21.17 -6.74
C THR A 173 1.64 19.95 -7.25
N TRP A 174 1.61 19.77 -8.57
CA TRP A 174 2.30 18.72 -9.29
C TRP A 174 3.27 19.32 -10.30
N SER A 175 4.40 18.65 -10.50
CA SER A 175 5.33 18.96 -11.57
C SER A 175 5.83 17.68 -12.23
N LEU A 176 6.13 17.77 -13.54
CA LEU A 176 6.75 16.66 -14.25
C LEU A 176 8.10 16.37 -13.60
N TRP A 177 8.22 15.18 -13.00
CA TRP A 177 9.42 14.76 -12.29
C TRP A 177 10.39 14.05 -13.23
N GLN A 178 9.87 13.15 -14.06
CA GLN A 178 10.62 12.39 -15.05
C GLN A 178 9.75 12.13 -16.28
N PRO A 179 10.18 12.51 -17.50
CA PRO A 179 9.51 12.07 -18.71
C PRO A 179 9.64 10.55 -18.88
N MET A 180 8.64 9.92 -19.51
CA MET A 180 8.67 8.49 -19.85
C MET A 180 8.10 8.30 -21.25
N ASP A 181 8.79 7.51 -22.07
CA ASP A 181 8.43 7.19 -23.46
C ASP A 181 7.77 5.80 -23.60
N GLN A 182 7.48 5.15 -22.48
CA GLN A 182 6.83 3.84 -22.42
C GLN A 182 5.69 3.83 -21.42
N GLU A 183 4.76 2.89 -21.63
CA GLU A 183 3.65 2.67 -20.71
C GLU A 183 4.12 2.08 -19.38
N VAL A 184 3.47 2.52 -18.31
CA VAL A 184 3.68 2.06 -16.93
C VAL A 184 2.41 1.39 -16.45
N TYR A 185 2.53 0.13 -16.03
CA TYR A 185 1.41 -0.69 -15.56
C TYR A 185 1.21 -0.59 -14.05
N ALA A 186 2.31 -0.49 -13.30
CA ALA A 186 2.25 -0.35 -11.85
C ALA A 186 3.46 0.40 -11.34
N MET A 187 3.27 1.15 -10.26
CA MET A 187 4.34 1.79 -9.51
C MET A 187 4.11 1.58 -8.03
N ASP A 188 5.20 1.42 -7.28
CA ASP A 188 5.15 1.48 -5.83
C ASP A 188 6.47 2.03 -5.30
N PHE A 189 6.39 2.69 -4.15
CA PHE A 189 7.51 3.37 -3.55
C PHE A 189 8.04 2.56 -2.38
N ASP A 190 9.33 2.26 -2.39
CA ASP A 190 10.03 1.70 -1.25
C ASP A 190 10.57 2.82 -0.35
N PRO A 191 9.98 3.04 0.85
CA PRO A 191 10.45 4.05 1.79
C PRO A 191 11.81 3.72 2.42
N LYS A 192 12.22 2.45 2.45
CA LYS A 192 13.50 2.03 3.05
C LYS A 192 14.68 2.32 2.12
N GLU A 193 14.50 2.05 0.84
CA GLU A 193 15.49 2.36 -0.19
C GLU A 193 15.33 3.78 -0.78
N ASN A 194 14.26 4.50 -0.41
CA ASN A 194 13.89 5.80 -0.98
C ASN A 194 13.79 5.73 -2.53
N ARG A 195 13.12 4.70 -3.03
CA ARG A 195 13.15 4.32 -4.45
C ARG A 195 11.75 4.09 -4.98
N LEU A 196 11.44 4.68 -6.15
CA LEU A 196 10.21 4.36 -6.88
C LEU A 196 10.52 3.22 -7.85
N TYR A 197 9.81 2.11 -7.70
CA TYR A 197 9.81 1.00 -8.65
C TYR A 197 8.66 1.16 -9.63
N VAL A 198 8.91 0.77 -10.88
CA VAL A 198 8.01 0.95 -12.02
C VAL A 198 8.00 -0.33 -12.84
N ALA A 199 6.86 -1.01 -12.91
CA ALA A 199 6.58 -2.05 -13.89
C ALA A 199 6.19 -1.37 -15.20
N ALA A 200 7.08 -1.37 -16.18
CA ALA A 200 6.84 -0.84 -17.51
C ALA A 200 6.65 -1.95 -18.54
N GLN A 201 6.28 -1.59 -19.76
CA GLN A 201 5.92 -2.52 -20.84
C GLN A 201 6.90 -3.69 -21.04
N PHE A 202 8.21 -3.46 -20.86
CA PHE A 202 9.24 -4.46 -21.13
C PHE A 202 10.26 -4.64 -19.98
N SER A 203 10.12 -3.91 -18.88
CA SER A 203 11.15 -3.88 -17.84
C SER A 203 10.60 -3.49 -16.48
N LEU A 204 11.25 -3.99 -15.44
CA LEU A 204 11.18 -3.40 -14.12
C LEU A 204 12.22 -2.28 -14.06
N LEU A 205 11.77 -1.07 -13.78
CA LEU A 205 12.63 0.09 -13.63
C LEU A 205 12.62 0.57 -12.19
N TYR A 206 13.69 1.24 -11.80
CA TYR A 206 13.70 2.04 -10.59
C TYR A 206 14.44 3.35 -10.79
N ASN A 207 14.04 4.37 -10.03
CA ASN A 207 14.75 5.64 -10.03
C ASN A 207 15.89 5.62 -9.01
N GLU A 208 17.09 5.98 -9.45
CA GLU A 208 18.24 6.21 -8.58
C GLU A 208 18.95 7.48 -9.02
N GLU A 209 19.09 8.44 -8.10
CA GLU A 209 19.76 9.73 -8.35
C GLU A 209 19.22 10.48 -9.58
N GLY A 210 17.92 10.35 -9.87
CA GLY A 210 17.27 11.02 -11.00
C GLY A 210 17.53 10.34 -12.35
N GLN A 211 18.02 9.10 -12.37
CA GLN A 211 18.17 8.26 -13.55
C GLN A 211 17.35 6.98 -13.42
N TRP A 212 16.77 6.53 -14.54
CA TRP A 212 16.11 5.22 -14.61
C TRP A 212 17.15 4.12 -14.77
N LYS A 213 17.05 3.10 -13.94
CA LYS A 213 17.83 1.87 -14.05
C LYS A 213 16.90 0.69 -14.23
N THR A 214 17.33 -0.26 -15.03
CA THR A 214 16.63 -1.54 -15.21
C THR A 214 17.02 -2.52 -14.12
N GLU A 215 16.03 -3.25 -13.64
CA GLU A 215 16.17 -4.35 -12.71
C GLU A 215 15.76 -5.64 -13.44
N GLU A 216 16.68 -6.59 -13.54
CA GLU A 216 16.45 -7.85 -14.25
C GLU A 216 15.85 -8.89 -13.30
N ILE A 217 14.72 -9.47 -13.69
CA ILE A 217 14.09 -10.58 -12.96
C ILE A 217 14.50 -11.89 -13.64
N PRO A 218 15.14 -12.83 -12.93
CA PRO A 218 15.62 -14.06 -13.54
C PRO A 218 14.51 -14.86 -14.22
N GLU A 219 14.70 -15.18 -15.50
CA GLU A 219 13.81 -16.04 -16.30
C GLU A 219 12.38 -15.51 -16.52
N ALA A 220 12.11 -14.25 -16.16
CA ALA A 220 10.83 -13.59 -16.40
C ALA A 220 10.94 -12.53 -17.50
N GLU A 221 10.04 -12.58 -18.47
CA GLU A 221 9.99 -11.64 -19.59
C GLU A 221 8.83 -10.64 -19.46
N GLN A 222 7.73 -11.03 -18.79
CA GLN A 222 6.54 -10.19 -18.65
C GLN A 222 6.29 -9.84 -17.19
N ILE A 223 6.01 -8.55 -16.94
CA ILE A 223 5.68 -8.05 -15.62
C ILE A 223 4.27 -7.46 -15.68
N TYR A 224 3.40 -7.94 -14.80
CA TYR A 224 2.00 -7.50 -14.75
C TYR A 224 1.78 -6.42 -13.69
N SER A 225 2.37 -6.62 -12.52
CA SER A 225 2.27 -5.68 -11.41
C SER A 225 3.40 -5.89 -10.41
N LEU A 226 3.58 -4.91 -9.53
CA LEU A 226 4.51 -4.96 -8.42
C LEU A 226 3.88 -4.38 -7.16
N SER A 227 4.42 -4.74 -6.00
CA SER A 227 4.11 -4.07 -4.74
C SER A 227 5.26 -4.21 -3.76
N VAL A 228 5.51 -3.15 -3.00
CA VAL A 228 6.47 -3.11 -1.90
C VAL A 228 5.72 -3.30 -0.59
N ASN A 229 6.13 -4.32 0.17
CA ASN A 229 5.69 -4.43 1.55
C ASN A 229 6.44 -3.38 2.40
N ARG A 230 5.77 -2.27 2.70
CA ARG A 230 6.40 -1.13 3.40
C ARG A 230 6.99 -1.46 4.77
N ARG A 231 6.48 -2.50 5.45
CA ARG A 231 6.99 -2.95 6.74
C ARG A 231 8.31 -3.69 6.59
N THR A 232 8.43 -4.57 5.60
CA THR A 232 9.61 -5.42 5.42
C THR A 232 10.61 -4.84 4.42
N GLY A 233 10.18 -4.02 3.47
CA GLY A 233 10.97 -3.57 2.31
C GLY A 233 11.00 -4.60 1.18
N VAL A 234 10.32 -5.74 1.31
CA VAL A 234 10.30 -6.77 0.28
C VAL A 234 9.50 -6.25 -0.91
N LEU A 235 10.10 -6.26 -2.09
CA LEU A 235 9.43 -6.02 -3.37
C LEU A 235 8.93 -7.35 -3.92
N ALA A 236 7.63 -7.44 -4.21
CA ALA A 236 7.07 -8.55 -4.96
C ALA A 236 6.67 -8.09 -6.37
N VAL A 237 6.86 -8.98 -7.34
CA VAL A 237 6.52 -8.74 -8.75
C VAL A 237 5.76 -9.95 -9.28
N ALA A 238 4.58 -9.71 -9.85
CA ALA A 238 3.80 -10.73 -10.54
C ALA A 238 4.24 -10.80 -12.00
N THR A 239 4.61 -12.00 -12.45
CA THR A 239 5.13 -12.28 -13.80
C THR A 239 4.43 -13.48 -14.43
N GLU A 240 4.76 -13.81 -15.67
CA GLU A 240 4.25 -15.00 -16.35
C GLU A 240 4.74 -16.32 -15.73
N LYS A 241 5.79 -16.29 -14.90
CA LYS A 241 6.32 -17.47 -14.19
C LYS A 241 5.75 -17.65 -12.79
N GLY A 242 5.12 -16.61 -12.24
CA GLY A 242 4.61 -16.58 -10.87
C GLY A 242 4.97 -15.28 -10.17
N VAL A 243 5.04 -15.32 -8.84
CA VAL A 243 5.41 -14.15 -8.05
C VAL A 243 6.89 -14.26 -7.67
N TYR A 244 7.69 -13.27 -8.03
CA TYR A 244 9.05 -13.12 -7.53
C TYR A 244 9.06 -12.19 -6.33
N GLU A 245 9.96 -12.45 -5.40
CA GLU A 245 10.28 -11.56 -4.28
C GLU A 245 11.75 -11.17 -4.35
N LYS A 246 12.02 -9.88 -4.17
CA LYS A 246 13.37 -9.37 -3.92
C LYS A 246 13.58 -9.24 -2.42
N ILE A 247 14.47 -10.07 -1.88
CA ILE A 247 14.80 -10.12 -0.45
C ILE A 247 16.30 -9.95 -0.33
N ASP A 248 16.74 -8.97 0.45
CA ASP A 248 18.17 -8.66 0.66
C ASP A 248 18.95 -8.50 -0.66
N GLY A 249 18.30 -7.93 -1.69
CA GLY A 249 18.89 -7.69 -3.00
C GLY A 249 18.80 -8.87 -3.98
N GLU A 250 18.36 -10.05 -3.54
CA GLU A 250 18.27 -11.25 -4.37
C GLU A 250 16.83 -11.56 -4.78
N TRP A 251 16.64 -11.91 -6.06
CA TRP A 251 15.37 -12.38 -6.59
C TRP A 251 15.15 -13.86 -6.29
N ARG A 252 13.95 -14.19 -5.80
CA ARG A 252 13.50 -15.57 -5.56
C ARG A 252 12.09 -15.74 -6.10
N LEU A 253 11.89 -16.77 -6.92
CA LEU A 253 10.54 -17.19 -7.27
C LEU A 253 9.87 -17.77 -6.02
N LEU A 254 8.65 -17.34 -5.74
CA LEU A 254 7.88 -17.82 -4.60
C LEU A 254 7.52 -19.30 -4.80
N ASP A 255 7.91 -20.15 -3.85
CA ASP A 255 7.63 -21.59 -3.89
C ASP A 255 6.13 -21.90 -3.93
N ALA A 256 5.32 -21.09 -3.24
CA ALA A 256 3.88 -21.18 -3.26
C ALA A 256 3.31 -20.75 -4.61
N ARG A 257 3.01 -21.74 -5.45
CA ARG A 257 2.33 -21.52 -6.73
C ARG A 257 0.95 -20.91 -6.50
N SER A 258 0.68 -19.80 -7.16
CA SER A 258 -0.65 -19.21 -7.20
C SER A 258 -1.62 -20.15 -7.94
N PRO A 259 -2.93 -20.13 -7.61
CA PRO A 259 -3.92 -21.01 -8.25
C PRO A 259 -4.10 -20.71 -9.73
N GLU A 260 -3.83 -19.48 -10.12
CA GLU A 260 -3.82 -18.97 -11.48
C GLU A 260 -2.77 -17.84 -11.60
N LYS A 261 -2.58 -17.32 -12.80
CA LYS A 261 -1.70 -16.17 -13.03
C LYS A 261 -2.27 -14.93 -12.34
N LEU A 262 -1.48 -14.30 -11.47
CA LEU A 262 -1.85 -13.07 -10.82
C LEU A 262 -1.50 -11.88 -11.72
N ILE A 263 -2.49 -11.02 -11.97
CA ILE A 263 -2.34 -9.80 -12.77
C ILE A 263 -2.07 -8.59 -11.89
N VAL A 264 -2.62 -8.56 -10.68
CA VAL A 264 -2.38 -7.55 -9.66
C VAL A 264 -1.86 -8.23 -8.41
N ILE A 265 -0.83 -7.66 -7.78
CA ILE A 265 -0.33 -8.05 -6.46
C ILE A 265 -0.20 -6.82 -5.56
N ALA A 266 -0.53 -7.00 -4.28
CA ALA A 266 -0.36 -5.98 -3.25
C ALA A 266 0.09 -6.60 -1.93
N SER A 267 0.80 -5.82 -1.12
CA SER A 267 1.14 -6.20 0.25
C SER A 267 -0.10 -6.60 1.04
N GLY A 268 -0.02 -7.73 1.75
CA GLY A 268 -1.07 -8.14 2.68
C GLY A 268 -1.00 -7.41 4.03
N GLY A 269 -2.00 -7.69 4.87
CA GLY A 269 -2.06 -7.31 6.28
C GLY A 269 -2.17 -8.53 7.20
N GLY A 270 -2.02 -8.34 8.51
CA GLY A 270 -2.04 -9.41 9.51
C GLY A 270 -1.07 -10.55 9.15
N ASP A 271 -1.58 -11.79 9.13
CA ASP A 271 -0.84 -12.98 8.71
C ASP A 271 -0.85 -13.22 7.19
N THR A 272 -1.47 -12.30 6.42
CA THR A 272 -1.41 -12.32 4.96
C THR A 272 -0.14 -11.63 4.48
N LYS A 273 0.72 -12.38 3.79
CA LYS A 273 1.96 -11.85 3.21
C LYS A 273 1.67 -11.00 1.97
N TRP A 274 0.92 -11.58 1.03
CA TRP A 274 0.50 -10.94 -0.22
C TRP A 274 -0.97 -11.21 -0.49
N VAL A 275 -1.63 -10.27 -1.13
CA VAL A 275 -2.95 -10.43 -1.73
C VAL A 275 -2.81 -10.16 -3.22
N GLY A 276 -3.57 -10.87 -4.05
CA GLY A 276 -3.50 -10.71 -5.49
C GLY A 276 -4.83 -10.99 -6.18
N ILE A 277 -4.97 -10.48 -7.39
CA ILE A 277 -6.09 -10.78 -8.28
C ILE A 277 -5.58 -11.64 -9.42
N GLY A 278 -6.27 -12.76 -9.65
CA GLY A 278 -6.02 -13.66 -10.78
C GLY A 278 -6.63 -13.18 -12.09
N GLU A 279 -6.25 -13.80 -13.21
CA GLU A 279 -6.83 -13.54 -14.54
C GLU A 279 -8.35 -13.79 -14.60
N SER A 280 -8.89 -14.63 -13.71
CA SER A 280 -10.33 -14.84 -13.51
C SER A 280 -10.99 -13.77 -12.63
N ALA A 281 -10.29 -12.67 -12.34
CA ALA A 281 -10.68 -11.60 -11.41
C ALA A 281 -10.91 -12.04 -9.95
N LEU A 282 -10.58 -13.28 -9.58
CA LEU A 282 -10.71 -13.77 -8.21
C LEU A 282 -9.58 -13.22 -7.33
N ILE A 283 -9.93 -12.86 -6.09
CA ILE A 283 -8.98 -12.40 -5.08
C ILE A 283 -8.42 -13.60 -4.32
N TYR A 284 -7.11 -13.62 -4.14
CA TYR A 284 -6.40 -14.61 -3.35
C TYR A 284 -5.52 -13.94 -2.31
N LYS A 285 -5.35 -14.62 -1.17
CA LYS A 285 -4.40 -14.24 -0.12
C LYS A 285 -3.38 -15.35 0.09
N LEU A 286 -2.13 -14.95 0.32
CA LEU A 286 -1.03 -15.83 0.67
C LEU A 286 -0.75 -15.74 2.18
N SER A 287 -1.00 -16.84 2.89
CA SER A 287 -0.63 -17.02 4.30
C SER A 287 0.00 -18.39 4.46
N ASP A 288 0.99 -18.53 5.35
CA ASP A 288 1.67 -19.81 5.62
C ASP A 288 2.12 -20.55 4.35
N ASN A 289 2.67 -19.79 3.39
CA ASN A 289 3.12 -20.28 2.09
C ASN A 289 2.02 -21.02 1.28
N ARG A 290 0.76 -20.60 1.43
CA ARG A 290 -0.38 -21.14 0.69
C ARG A 290 -1.32 -20.04 0.23
N TRP A 291 -1.64 -20.07 -1.07
CA TRP A 291 -2.68 -19.23 -1.63
C TRP A 291 -4.05 -19.81 -1.32
N THR A 292 -4.95 -18.97 -0.83
CA THR A 292 -6.36 -19.30 -0.58
C THR A 292 -7.23 -18.21 -1.16
N LYS A 293 -8.41 -18.58 -1.67
CA LYS A 293 -9.38 -17.61 -2.15
C LYS A 293 -9.81 -16.70 -1.00
N TRP A 294 -9.84 -15.41 -1.25
CA TRP A 294 -10.40 -14.43 -0.33
C TRP A 294 -11.92 -14.38 -0.55
N ASN A 295 -12.70 -14.50 0.53
CA ASN A 295 -14.16 -14.64 0.51
C ASN A 295 -14.86 -13.34 0.90
#